data_AF-A0A0T1UG00-F1
#
_entry.id   AF-A0A0T1UG00-F1
#
_cell.length_a   1.000
_cell.length_b   1.000
_cell.length_c   1.000
_cell.angle_alpha   90.00
_cell.angle_beta   90.00
_cell.angle_gamma   90.00
#
_symmetry.space_group_name_H-M   'P 1'
#
loop_
_entity.id
_entity.type
_entity.pdbx_description
1 polymer ?
#
loop_
_entity_poly.entity_id
_entity_poly.type
_entity_poly.pdbx_seq_one_letter_code
_entity_poly.pdbx_strand_id
1 'polypeptide(L)'
;MRRHLLPLTGALVSLGLVAGCGGGDDTGKDGATDGKATSKASASIAQGPAYQGAALPGMARKPVWSLTADGVSGCPGDPVARATSRVVGDHSQTCVLGDAVVLTEDATTYPDNTGGTPEEYLFRARLLDAATGRERKSVEVTIPADGWSSDRDPAPAEFFTIGEWKDGTPALLAVDGDVTPASGLKKESVRTTYTMYAPSGEKLGSSAYDGEDGTDYTVEAGHVRLKEGKDSGSYAPLGGGAAVEVQDRWEDQAPIGPGFGYRVATSLAEFYVSGDRLQVSDRLTGRELWNTEGVTLPAAVAAKTPDGDRAAASLFPLAGDKGLLAWGLKDDTYDALLTVVDLRTGRTLVEGPKTALDPNDAHEPLVVLSADGKSVVTQFGGGAVAWDVETGDELWRQEEDEQEIEPVALPTGDVLYASVSDLGLAALDMRTKKVLASGLAPGSSLNDDVDVLERTSDGHALLATSEGVFVFAPEKA
;
A
#
# COMPACT_ATOMS: atom_id res chain seq x y z
N MET A 1 -7.65 30.55 -50.29
CA MET A 1 -8.79 31.16 -51.02
C MET A 1 -10.08 30.77 -50.32
N ARG A 2 -10.87 31.79 -49.93
CA ARG A 2 -12.32 31.81 -49.54
C ARG A 2 -12.78 30.83 -48.44
N ARG A 3 -13.06 31.27 -47.21
CA ARG A 3 -14.10 32.19 -46.66
C ARG A 3 -15.43 31.49 -46.31
N HIS A 4 -15.67 31.45 -44.98
CA HIS A 4 -16.87 31.76 -44.20
C HIS A 4 -18.25 31.16 -44.57
N LEU A 5 -18.99 30.69 -43.55
CA LEU A 5 -20.10 31.44 -42.92
C LEU A 5 -20.70 30.72 -41.70
N LEU A 6 -20.73 31.44 -40.57
CA LEU A 6 -21.69 31.32 -39.45
C LEU A 6 -22.90 32.25 -39.75
N PRO A 7 -24.08 31.98 -39.17
CA PRO A 7 -24.66 32.93 -38.18
C PRO A 7 -25.33 32.21 -36.97
N LEU A 8 -25.15 32.65 -35.71
CA LEU A 8 -25.83 33.74 -34.97
C LEU A 8 -27.33 33.47 -34.74
N THR A 9 -27.80 33.18 -33.51
CA THR A 9 -28.37 34.11 -32.49
C THR A 9 -28.98 33.26 -31.35
N GLY A 10 -29.17 33.68 -30.09
CA GLY A 10 -29.15 35.02 -29.52
C GLY A 10 -29.05 35.04 -27.99
N ALA A 11 -28.92 36.26 -27.47
CA ALA A 11 -28.68 36.61 -26.09
C ALA A 11 -29.96 36.74 -25.26
N LEU A 12 -29.86 36.50 -23.95
CA LEU A 12 -30.74 37.10 -22.94
C LEU A 12 -29.90 37.62 -21.77
N VAL A 13 -29.95 38.94 -21.64
CA VAL A 13 -29.42 39.75 -20.54
C VAL A 13 -30.48 39.78 -19.44
N SER A 14 -30.09 39.56 -18.19
CA SER A 14 -30.88 39.98 -17.03
C SER A 14 -29.98 40.68 -16.03
N LEU A 15 -30.13 42.01 -16.00
CA LEU A 15 -29.70 42.90 -14.94
C LEU A 15 -30.51 42.63 -13.66
N GLY A 16 -29.82 42.57 -12.53
CA GLY A 16 -30.41 42.65 -11.20
C GLY A 16 -29.47 43.42 -10.27
N LEU A 17 -29.61 44.75 -10.24
CA LEU A 17 -29.03 45.66 -9.25
C LEU A 17 -30.09 45.90 -8.16
N VAL A 18 -29.78 45.58 -6.90
CA VAL A 18 -30.34 46.29 -5.74
C VAL A 18 -29.23 46.52 -4.72
N ALA A 19 -29.22 47.76 -4.23
CA ALA A 19 -28.23 48.41 -3.40
C ALA A 19 -28.16 47.90 -1.96
N GLY A 20 -27.02 48.14 -1.32
CA GLY A 20 -26.81 47.97 0.12
C GLY A 20 -25.47 48.51 0.58
N CYS A 21 -25.27 49.82 0.42
CA CYS A 21 -24.20 50.58 1.09
C CYS A 21 -24.38 50.51 2.61
N GLY A 22 -23.27 50.33 3.33
CA GLY A 22 -23.23 50.42 4.78
C GLY A 22 -21.79 50.48 5.28
N GLY A 23 -21.01 51.46 4.79
CA GLY A 23 -19.76 51.87 5.43
C GLY A 23 -20.06 52.75 6.65
N GLY A 24 -19.32 52.52 7.72
CA GLY A 24 -19.36 53.33 8.94
C GLY A 24 -18.05 53.12 9.69
N ASP A 25 -17.05 53.91 9.34
CA ASP A 25 -15.91 54.19 10.22
C ASP A 25 -16.40 55.07 11.36
N ASP A 26 -16.13 54.68 12.59
CA ASP A 26 -16.03 55.63 13.70
C ASP A 26 -14.94 55.20 14.68
N THR A 27 -14.10 56.18 14.97
CA THR A 27 -12.85 56.11 15.71
C THR A 27 -13.05 56.06 17.23
N GLY A 28 -12.31 55.17 17.90
CA GLY A 28 -11.58 55.44 19.15
C GLY A 28 -12.29 55.24 20.49
N LYS A 29 -11.78 54.29 21.29
CA LYS A 29 -11.12 54.57 22.58
C LYS A 29 -10.60 53.31 23.27
N ASP A 30 -9.44 53.49 23.89
CA ASP A 30 -8.68 52.54 24.71
C ASP A 30 -9.49 51.84 25.81
N GLY A 31 -9.15 50.58 26.05
CA GLY A 31 -9.61 49.80 27.19
C GLY A 31 -8.87 48.48 27.29
N ALA A 32 -7.67 48.50 27.88
CA ALA A 32 -6.95 47.30 28.29
C ALA A 32 -7.70 46.64 29.47
N THR A 33 -8.10 45.38 29.30
CA THR A 33 -8.30 44.43 30.42
C THR A 33 -8.12 43.00 29.94
N ASP A 34 -7.21 42.30 30.62
CA ASP A 34 -6.95 40.87 30.55
C ASP A 34 -8.22 40.02 30.64
N GLY A 35 -8.33 39.01 29.77
CA GLY A 35 -9.49 38.14 29.73
C GLY A 35 -9.33 36.91 28.87
N LYS A 36 -8.45 36.00 29.31
CA LYS A 36 -8.53 34.53 29.14
C LYS A 36 -8.81 34.03 27.71
N ALA A 37 -7.76 33.58 27.03
CA ALA A 37 -7.85 32.78 25.81
C ALA A 37 -8.83 31.61 26.02
N THR A 38 -10.04 31.76 25.49
CA THR A 38 -10.97 30.65 25.31
C THR A 38 -10.38 29.74 24.26
N SER A 39 -10.18 28.48 24.65
CA SER A 39 -9.78 27.38 23.77
C SER A 39 -10.54 27.48 22.45
N LYS A 40 -9.81 27.66 21.34
CA LYS A 40 -10.35 27.51 19.99
C LYS A 40 -11.12 26.19 19.97
N ALA A 41 -12.42 26.30 19.70
CA ALA A 41 -13.26 25.16 19.40
C ALA A 41 -12.55 24.31 18.34
N SER A 42 -12.46 23.00 18.59
CA SER A 42 -11.99 22.02 17.61
C SER A 42 -12.68 22.28 16.28
N ALA A 43 -11.89 22.51 15.23
CA ALA A 43 -12.40 22.62 13.88
C ALA A 43 -13.14 21.32 13.55
N SER A 44 -14.46 21.40 13.42
CA SER A 44 -15.25 20.36 12.78
C SER A 44 -14.80 20.26 11.33
N ILE A 45 -14.46 19.06 10.88
CA ILE A 45 -14.12 18.78 9.48
C ILE A 45 -15.25 19.33 8.60
N ALA A 46 -14.89 20.12 7.58
CA ALA A 46 -15.85 20.56 6.59
C ALA A 46 -16.50 19.33 5.96
N GLN A 47 -17.83 19.33 5.81
CA GLN A 47 -18.55 18.17 5.29
C GLN A 47 -18.05 17.89 3.85
N GLY A 48 -17.32 16.79 3.67
CA GLY A 48 -16.76 16.39 2.37
C GLY A 48 -17.83 15.95 1.37
N PRO A 49 -17.43 15.52 0.16
CA PRO A 49 -18.36 15.10 -0.87
C PRO A 49 -19.25 13.95 -0.38
N ALA A 50 -20.48 13.92 -0.86
CA ALA A 50 -21.35 12.79 -0.61
C ALA A 50 -21.01 11.66 -1.58
N TYR A 51 -20.75 10.47 -1.04
CA TYR A 51 -20.54 9.27 -1.87
C TYR A 51 -21.79 8.97 -2.72
N GLN A 52 -21.59 8.88 -4.05
CA GLN A 52 -22.67 8.63 -5.03
C GLN A 52 -22.69 7.18 -5.56
N GLY A 53 -21.70 6.36 -5.21
CA GLY A 53 -21.64 4.97 -5.63
C GLY A 53 -22.67 4.06 -4.95
N ALA A 54 -22.73 2.81 -5.40
CA ALA A 54 -23.58 1.79 -4.77
C ALA A 54 -23.14 1.51 -3.33
N ALA A 55 -24.06 1.07 -2.47
CA ALA A 55 -23.71 0.71 -1.09
C ALA A 55 -22.63 -0.38 -1.08
N LEU A 56 -21.59 -0.19 -0.27
CA LEU A 56 -20.49 -1.13 -0.09
C LEU A 56 -20.93 -2.25 0.87
N PRO A 57 -21.12 -3.50 0.42
CA PRO A 57 -21.56 -4.58 1.30
C PRO A 57 -20.55 -4.85 2.43
N GLY A 58 -21.05 -5.10 3.64
CA GLY A 58 -20.23 -5.24 4.84
C GLY A 58 -19.77 -3.92 5.47
N MET A 59 -20.13 -2.78 4.88
CA MET A 59 -19.81 -1.44 5.37
C MET A 59 -21.06 -0.60 5.60
N ALA A 60 -20.95 0.41 6.47
CA ALA A 60 -22.00 1.36 6.71
C ALA A 60 -22.43 2.04 5.40
N ARG A 61 -23.74 2.22 5.20
CA ARG A 61 -24.29 2.81 3.96
C ARG A 61 -23.74 4.20 3.62
N LYS A 62 -23.29 4.95 4.61
CA LYS A 62 -22.72 6.28 4.44
C LYS A 62 -21.32 6.30 5.02
N PRO A 63 -20.39 7.05 4.41
CA PRO A 63 -19.09 7.23 5.00
C PRO A 63 -19.22 7.89 6.38
N VAL A 64 -18.37 7.50 7.32
CA VAL A 64 -18.21 8.17 8.62
C VAL A 64 -17.67 9.60 8.42
N TRP A 65 -16.82 9.77 7.41
CA TRP A 65 -16.34 11.06 6.93
C TRP A 65 -15.82 10.93 5.51
N SER A 66 -15.72 12.07 4.82
CA SER A 66 -15.12 12.17 3.51
C SER A 66 -14.34 13.47 3.39
N LEU A 67 -13.39 13.51 2.47
CA LEU A 67 -12.60 14.67 2.11
C LEU A 67 -12.58 14.81 0.59
N THR A 68 -12.60 16.06 0.11
CA THR A 68 -12.38 16.35 -1.31
C THR A 68 -10.96 15.97 -1.72
N ALA A 69 -10.76 15.63 -2.99
CA ALA A 69 -9.42 15.42 -3.55
C ALA A 69 -8.58 16.71 -3.60
N ASP A 70 -9.20 17.90 -3.45
CA ASP A 70 -8.52 19.19 -3.48
C ASP A 70 -7.34 19.25 -2.48
N GLY A 71 -6.13 19.37 -3.02
CA GLY A 71 -4.89 19.45 -2.24
C GLY A 71 -4.32 18.10 -1.80
N VAL A 72 -4.99 16.98 -2.08
CA VAL A 72 -4.48 15.62 -1.89
C VAL A 72 -3.82 15.17 -3.20
N SER A 73 -2.54 14.84 -3.14
CA SER A 73 -1.78 14.34 -4.29
C SER A 73 -1.80 12.82 -4.41
N GLY A 74 -2.14 12.11 -3.33
CA GLY A 74 -2.20 10.65 -3.32
C GLY A 74 -1.99 10.09 -1.92
N CYS A 75 -1.32 8.95 -1.85
CA CYS A 75 -1.03 8.24 -0.62
C CYS A 75 0.48 7.93 -0.52
N PRO A 76 0.99 7.59 0.67
CA PRO A 76 2.36 7.13 0.81
C PRO A 76 2.67 5.91 -0.07
N GLY A 77 3.92 5.77 -0.50
CA GLY A 77 4.38 4.56 -1.18
C GLY A 77 4.37 3.35 -0.23
N ASP A 78 4.05 2.17 -0.75
CA ASP A 78 4.15 0.92 0.00
C ASP A 78 5.16 -0.01 -0.69
N PRO A 79 6.45 0.01 -0.28
CA PRO A 79 7.48 -0.83 -0.86
C PRO A 79 7.27 -2.32 -0.58
N VAL A 80 6.50 -2.68 0.45
CA VAL A 80 6.16 -4.08 0.73
C VAL A 80 5.07 -4.53 -0.23
N ALA A 81 3.98 -3.77 -0.37
CA ALA A 81 2.95 -4.04 -1.38
C ALA A 81 3.53 -4.05 -2.80
N ARG A 82 4.46 -3.15 -3.13
CA ARG A 82 5.21 -3.15 -4.41
C ARG A 82 5.86 -4.48 -4.71
N ALA A 83 6.32 -5.13 -3.65
CA ALA A 83 7.11 -6.33 -3.76
C ALA A 83 6.24 -7.59 -3.66
N THR A 84 5.21 -7.58 -2.80
CA THR A 84 4.31 -8.73 -2.57
C THR A 84 3.18 -8.80 -3.59
N SER A 85 2.81 -7.67 -4.17
CA SER A 85 1.86 -7.57 -5.26
C SER A 85 2.65 -7.07 -6.46
N ARG A 86 2.85 -7.91 -7.47
CA ARG A 86 3.22 -7.38 -8.79
C ARG A 86 1.95 -6.80 -9.42
N VAL A 87 1.40 -5.77 -8.79
CA VAL A 87 0.36 -4.97 -9.41
C VAL A 87 1.06 -4.18 -10.51
N VAL A 88 0.48 -4.25 -11.71
CA VAL A 88 0.88 -3.48 -12.88
C VAL A 88 0.82 -1.98 -12.50
N GLY A 89 1.98 -1.38 -12.23
CA GLY A 89 2.14 0.03 -11.87
C GLY A 89 3.49 0.27 -11.16
N ASP A 90 4.26 1.28 -11.57
CA ASP A 90 5.60 1.56 -11.01
C ASP A 90 5.56 2.15 -9.58
N HIS A 91 4.36 2.42 -9.03
CA HIS A 91 4.17 3.18 -7.78
C HIS A 91 3.04 2.65 -6.86
N SER A 92 3.14 1.41 -6.38
CA SER A 92 2.19 0.91 -5.36
C SER A 92 2.15 1.81 -4.13
N GLN A 93 0.96 2.28 -3.79
CA GLN A 93 0.71 3.19 -2.67
C GLN A 93 -0.33 2.59 -1.74
N THR A 94 -0.27 2.98 -0.46
CA THR A 94 -1.37 2.71 0.46
C THR A 94 -1.73 3.91 1.30
N CYS A 95 -3.04 4.14 1.46
CA CYS A 95 -3.58 5.21 2.29
C CYS A 95 -3.83 4.75 3.73
N VAL A 96 -3.53 3.50 4.08
CA VAL A 96 -3.78 2.94 5.41
C VAL A 96 -2.49 2.78 6.21
N LEU A 97 -2.54 3.23 7.47
CA LEU A 97 -1.49 3.01 8.47
C LEU A 97 -2.13 2.59 9.78
N GLY A 98 -2.26 1.27 10.01
CA GLY A 98 -2.96 0.76 11.19
C GLY A 98 -4.40 1.26 11.23
N ASP A 99 -4.76 2.01 12.27
CA ASP A 99 -6.10 2.62 12.46
C ASP A 99 -6.17 4.07 11.96
N ALA A 100 -5.17 4.52 11.21
CA ALA A 100 -5.10 5.84 10.59
C ALA A 100 -5.21 5.73 9.07
N VAL A 101 -5.71 6.81 8.47
CA VAL A 101 -5.64 7.11 7.04
C VAL A 101 -4.53 8.14 6.82
N VAL A 102 -3.62 7.88 5.87
CA VAL A 102 -2.53 8.77 5.52
C VAL A 102 -2.73 9.31 4.12
N LEU A 103 -2.89 10.61 4.01
CA LEU A 103 -3.00 11.30 2.72
C LEU A 103 -1.76 12.18 2.52
N THR A 104 -1.19 12.13 1.32
CA THR A 104 -0.07 13.00 0.95
C THR A 104 -0.57 14.22 0.17
N GLU A 105 0.12 15.34 0.35
CA GLU A 105 -0.14 16.60 -0.31
C GLU A 105 1.18 17.14 -0.88
N ASP A 106 1.14 17.63 -2.11
CA ASP A 106 2.18 18.49 -2.66
C ASP A 106 1.83 19.95 -2.36
N ALA A 107 2.53 20.51 -1.36
CA ALA A 107 2.36 21.88 -0.90
C ALA A 107 3.42 22.83 -1.49
N THR A 108 4.15 22.37 -2.52
CA THR A 108 5.21 23.12 -3.17
C THR A 108 4.66 24.38 -3.85
N THR A 109 5.34 25.52 -3.64
CA THR A 109 5.02 26.76 -4.36
C THR A 109 5.86 26.82 -5.63
N TYR A 110 5.23 26.59 -6.78
CA TYR A 110 5.91 26.65 -8.07
C TYR A 110 6.02 28.12 -8.57
N PRO A 111 7.19 28.51 -9.12
CA PRO A 111 7.45 29.88 -9.54
C PRO A 111 6.60 30.33 -10.75
N ASP A 112 6.08 29.41 -11.55
CA ASP A 112 5.11 29.68 -12.60
C ASP A 112 4.12 28.52 -12.79
N ASN A 113 2.97 28.81 -13.43
CA ASN A 113 1.95 27.82 -13.74
C ASN A 113 2.35 26.89 -14.91
N THR A 114 3.62 26.93 -15.34
CA THR A 114 4.15 26.20 -16.50
C THR A 114 5.15 25.11 -16.13
N GLY A 115 5.37 24.84 -14.84
CA GLY A 115 6.22 23.76 -14.36
C GLY A 115 7.70 24.14 -14.25
N GLY A 116 8.01 25.41 -13.94
CA GLY A 116 9.35 25.77 -13.50
C GLY A 116 9.77 25.03 -12.24
N THR A 117 11.04 24.62 -12.16
CA THR A 117 11.60 23.94 -10.99
C THR A 117 11.54 24.89 -9.77
N PRO A 118 10.94 24.47 -8.65
CA PRO A 118 10.92 25.26 -7.41
C PRO A 118 12.33 25.33 -6.81
N GLU A 119 12.56 26.24 -5.85
CA GLU A 119 13.82 26.22 -5.07
C GLU A 119 13.84 25.02 -4.11
N GLU A 120 12.68 24.68 -3.54
CA GLU A 120 12.47 23.58 -2.62
C GLU A 120 11.09 22.96 -2.90
N TYR A 121 11.00 21.64 -2.84
CA TYR A 121 9.73 20.93 -2.78
C TYR A 121 9.28 20.81 -1.33
N LEU A 122 7.99 21.03 -1.09
CA LEU A 122 7.37 20.91 0.23
C LEU A 122 6.26 19.86 0.15
N PHE A 123 6.48 18.71 0.77
CA PHE A 123 5.49 17.65 0.82
C PHE A 123 4.95 17.49 2.24
N ARG A 124 3.67 17.17 2.35
CA ARG A 124 3.00 16.91 3.63
C ARG A 124 2.32 15.55 3.62
N ALA A 125 2.44 14.82 4.72
CA ALA A 125 1.61 13.66 5.02
C ALA A 125 0.69 13.96 6.22
N ARG A 126 -0.60 13.72 6.06
CA ARG A 126 -1.63 13.95 7.08
C ARG A 126 -2.16 12.62 7.59
N LEU A 127 -1.97 12.38 8.88
CA LEU A 127 -2.49 11.19 9.57
C LEU A 127 -3.86 11.53 10.16
N LEU A 128 -4.89 10.92 9.62
CA LEU A 128 -6.29 11.10 9.97
C LEU A 128 -6.79 9.87 10.72
N ASP A 129 -7.52 10.08 11.80
CA ASP A 129 -8.20 9.01 12.52
C ASP A 129 -9.29 8.36 11.65
N ALA A 130 -9.24 7.05 11.42
CA ALA A 130 -10.17 6.38 10.50
C ALA A 130 -11.64 6.47 10.96
N ALA A 131 -11.90 6.47 12.26
CA ALA A 131 -13.25 6.54 12.79
C ALA A 131 -13.88 7.94 12.72
N THR A 132 -13.08 8.99 12.82
CA THR A 132 -13.58 10.37 13.00
C THR A 132 -13.12 11.36 11.95
N GLY A 133 -12.12 11.01 11.14
CA GLY A 133 -11.46 11.87 10.15
C GLY A 133 -10.62 12.97 10.77
N ARG A 134 -10.47 12.99 12.10
CA ARG A 134 -9.72 14.04 12.79
C ARG A 134 -8.24 13.86 12.52
N GLU A 135 -7.59 14.94 12.14
CA GLU A 135 -6.15 14.96 12.00
C GLU A 135 -5.49 14.72 13.36
N ARG A 136 -4.72 13.64 13.43
CA ARG A 136 -3.87 13.27 14.55
C ARG A 136 -2.57 14.07 14.49
N LYS A 137 -1.98 14.11 13.29
CA LYS A 137 -0.68 14.74 13.03
C LYS A 137 -0.53 15.07 11.54
N SER A 138 0.14 16.18 11.26
CA SER A 138 0.76 16.45 9.96
C SER A 138 2.27 16.36 10.08
N VAL A 139 2.92 15.73 9.10
CA VAL A 139 4.36 15.66 8.93
C VAL A 139 4.70 16.38 7.63
N GLU A 140 5.64 17.31 7.69
CA GLU A 140 6.14 18.03 6.53
C GLU A 140 7.60 17.66 6.30
N VAL A 141 7.99 17.53 5.04
CA VAL A 141 9.37 17.35 4.60
C VAL A 141 9.69 18.40 3.55
N THR A 142 10.90 18.91 3.60
CA THR A 142 11.44 19.87 2.63
C THR A 142 12.53 19.18 1.84
N ILE A 143 12.48 19.30 0.53
CA ILE A 143 13.43 18.68 -0.39
C ILE A 143 14.08 19.78 -1.24
N PRO A 144 15.39 20.02 -1.10
CA PRO A 144 16.09 20.99 -1.94
C PRO A 144 16.04 20.55 -3.40
N ALA A 145 15.68 21.47 -4.30
CA ALA A 145 15.62 21.14 -5.73
C ALA A 145 17.00 21.03 -6.39
N ASP A 146 17.99 21.72 -5.83
CA ASP A 146 19.38 21.72 -6.26
C ASP A 146 20.31 21.27 -5.13
N GLY A 147 21.46 20.69 -5.47
CA GLY A 147 22.50 20.28 -4.50
C GLY A 147 22.17 19.00 -3.74
N TRP A 148 21.00 18.40 -3.96
CA TRP A 148 20.58 17.12 -3.37
C TRP A 148 20.40 16.07 -4.47
N SER A 149 21.46 15.29 -4.75
CA SER A 149 21.39 14.21 -5.74
C SER A 149 20.69 12.98 -5.13
N SER A 150 19.47 12.71 -5.57
CA SER A 150 18.68 11.53 -5.17
C SER A 150 18.12 10.87 -6.43
N ASP A 151 18.07 9.54 -6.42
CA ASP A 151 17.37 8.76 -7.45
C ASP A 151 15.84 8.78 -7.28
N ARG A 152 15.33 9.40 -6.19
CA ARG A 152 13.91 9.56 -5.94
C ARG A 152 13.30 10.62 -6.85
N ASP A 153 12.17 10.28 -7.46
CA ASP A 153 11.34 11.27 -8.13
C ASP A 153 10.79 12.29 -7.10
N PRO A 154 10.67 13.58 -7.45
CA PRO A 154 10.14 14.62 -6.58
C PRO A 154 8.61 14.48 -6.41
N ALA A 155 8.16 13.36 -5.87
CA ALA A 155 6.77 13.01 -5.63
C ALA A 155 6.57 12.61 -4.15
N PRO A 156 5.45 13.00 -3.50
CA PRO A 156 5.24 12.71 -2.09
C PRO A 156 5.35 11.22 -1.72
N ALA A 157 4.96 10.30 -2.61
CA ALA A 157 5.02 8.86 -2.36
C ALA A 157 6.46 8.30 -2.23
N GLU A 158 7.46 9.01 -2.75
CA GLU A 158 8.88 8.63 -2.62
C GLU A 158 9.48 9.09 -1.28
N PHE A 159 8.95 10.16 -0.69
CA PHE A 159 9.43 10.72 0.59
C PHE A 159 8.60 10.31 1.79
N PHE A 160 7.38 9.82 1.54
CA PHE A 160 6.51 9.23 2.53
C PHE A 160 6.21 7.79 2.13
N THR A 161 6.73 6.83 2.90
CA THR A 161 6.49 5.40 2.64
C THR A 161 5.99 4.67 3.89
N ILE A 162 5.14 3.67 3.71
CA ILE A 162 4.65 2.80 4.78
C ILE A 162 5.59 1.61 4.93
N GLY A 163 5.85 1.22 6.17
CA GLY A 163 6.62 0.03 6.49
C GLY A 163 6.35 -0.42 7.92
N GLU A 164 7.29 -1.18 8.48
CA GLU A 164 7.20 -1.66 9.85
C GLU A 164 8.26 -1.00 10.75
N TRP A 165 7.88 -0.79 12.01
CA TRP A 165 8.83 -0.53 13.08
C TRP A 165 9.49 -1.83 13.56
N LYS A 166 10.44 -1.70 14.49
CA LYS A 166 11.29 -2.80 14.99
C LYS A 166 10.52 -3.94 15.65
N ASP A 167 9.30 -3.67 16.11
CA ASP A 167 8.39 -4.64 16.73
C ASP A 167 7.32 -5.18 15.76
N GLY A 168 7.42 -4.84 14.47
CA GLY A 168 6.46 -5.23 13.44
C GLY A 168 5.21 -4.35 13.39
N THR A 169 5.14 -3.27 14.19
CA THR A 169 4.01 -2.35 14.11
C THR A 169 4.08 -1.50 12.84
N PRO A 170 2.95 -1.24 12.14
CA PRO A 170 2.95 -0.35 10.98
C PRO A 170 3.47 1.05 11.35
N ALA A 171 4.28 1.64 10.49
CA ALA A 171 4.84 2.97 10.69
C ALA A 171 5.04 3.73 9.36
N LEU A 172 4.90 5.05 9.40
CA LEU A 172 5.19 5.95 8.29
C LEU A 172 6.65 6.39 8.35
N LEU A 173 7.42 6.13 7.31
CA LEU A 173 8.71 6.77 7.05
C LEU A 173 8.48 8.13 6.41
N ALA A 174 9.19 9.15 6.91
CA ALA A 174 9.36 10.43 6.25
C ALA A 174 10.85 10.68 6.01
N VAL A 175 11.20 11.08 4.79
CA VAL A 175 12.57 11.42 4.38
C VAL A 175 12.65 12.91 4.08
N ASP A 176 13.56 13.59 4.78
CA ASP A 176 13.73 15.05 4.74
C ASP A 176 15.16 15.39 4.30
N GLY A 177 15.32 16.44 3.49
CA GLY A 177 16.60 16.84 2.90
C GLY A 177 16.99 18.26 3.29
N ASP A 178 18.26 18.48 3.56
CA ASP A 178 18.82 19.81 3.81
C ASP A 178 20.15 19.96 3.05
N VAL A 179 20.30 21.08 2.35
CA VAL A 179 21.51 21.46 1.63
C VAL A 179 22.05 22.73 2.26
N THR A 180 23.24 22.64 2.84
CA THR A 180 24.01 23.82 3.27
C THR A 180 24.93 24.25 2.13
N PRO A 181 24.72 25.44 1.52
CA PRO A 181 25.53 25.90 0.39
C PRO A 181 27.01 26.08 0.75
N ALA A 182 27.87 25.99 -0.27
CA ALA A 182 29.29 26.30 -0.11
C ALA A 182 29.51 27.74 0.39
N SER A 183 30.45 27.92 1.32
CA SER A 183 30.80 29.26 1.85
C SER A 183 32.28 29.35 2.20
N GLY A 184 32.99 30.23 1.49
CA GLY A 184 34.43 30.44 1.66
C GLY A 184 35.23 29.18 1.32
N LEU A 185 35.89 28.59 2.32
CA LEU A 185 36.64 27.33 2.18
C LEU A 185 35.79 26.09 2.51
N LYS A 186 34.53 26.25 2.95
CA LYS A 186 33.63 25.14 3.21
C LYS A 186 32.94 24.74 1.91
N LYS A 187 33.05 23.47 1.55
CA LYS A 187 32.23 22.87 0.49
C LYS A 187 30.76 22.83 0.91
N GLU A 188 29.89 22.72 -0.09
CA GLU A 188 28.49 22.37 0.11
C GLU A 188 28.38 21.05 0.88
N SER A 189 27.34 20.94 1.71
CA SER A 189 27.04 19.70 2.44
C SER A 189 25.57 19.40 2.40
N VAL A 190 25.28 18.16 2.02
CA VAL A 190 23.96 17.54 2.07
C VAL A 190 23.77 16.85 3.40
N ARG A 191 22.55 16.89 3.94
CA ARG A 191 22.09 16.06 5.04
C ARG A 191 20.72 15.50 4.73
N THR A 192 20.57 14.19 4.92
CA THR A 192 19.29 13.48 4.76
C THR A 192 18.86 12.91 6.10
N THR A 193 17.61 13.15 6.48
CA THR A 193 17.04 12.68 7.74
C THR A 193 15.91 11.70 7.48
N TYR A 194 16.04 10.51 8.06
CA TYR A 194 15.01 9.47 8.03
C TYR A 194 14.30 9.48 9.39
N THR A 195 12.97 9.59 9.38
CA THR A 195 12.17 9.57 10.61
C THR A 195 10.97 8.65 10.46
N MET A 196 10.73 7.77 11.43
CA MET A 196 9.52 6.95 11.46
C MET A 196 8.51 7.45 12.49
N TYR A 197 7.23 7.35 12.13
CA TYR A 197 6.09 7.76 12.93
C TYR A 197 5.09 6.61 13.10
N ALA A 198 4.52 6.47 14.28
CA ALA A 198 3.44 5.55 14.57
C ALA A 198 2.12 6.00 13.90
N PRO A 199 1.09 5.14 13.82
CA PRO A 199 -0.26 5.52 13.37
C PRO A 199 -0.89 6.68 14.17
N SER A 200 -0.44 6.89 15.41
CA SER A 200 -0.84 8.01 16.27
C SER A 200 -0.22 9.35 15.85
N GLY A 201 0.82 9.33 15.00
CA GLY A 201 1.68 10.48 14.69
C GLY A 201 2.83 10.69 15.68
N GLU A 202 3.00 9.81 16.65
CA GLU A 202 4.16 9.83 17.56
C GLU A 202 5.44 9.47 16.79
N LYS A 203 6.52 10.22 17.02
CA LYS A 203 7.84 9.92 16.47
C LYS A 203 8.45 8.71 17.17
N LEU A 204 8.70 7.64 16.42
CA LEU A 204 9.28 6.39 16.92
C LEU A 204 10.82 6.45 16.98
N GLY A 205 11.45 7.08 15.98
CA GLY A 205 12.89 7.20 15.90
C GLY A 205 13.34 7.96 14.66
N SER A 206 14.61 8.38 14.65
CA SER A 206 15.19 9.11 13.54
C SER A 206 16.71 8.98 13.52
N SER A 207 17.28 9.05 12.31
CA SER A 207 18.72 9.11 12.06
C SER A 207 18.97 10.09 10.92
N ALA A 208 20.13 10.74 10.93
CA ALA A 208 20.53 11.66 9.88
C ALA A 208 21.91 11.27 9.34
N TYR A 209 22.09 11.45 8.03
CA TYR A 209 23.29 11.07 7.29
C TYR A 209 23.76 12.27 6.50
N ASP A 210 25.04 12.60 6.63
CA ASP A 210 25.65 13.71 5.91
C ASP A 210 26.37 13.17 4.65
N GLY A 211 26.26 13.91 3.54
CA GLY A 211 26.86 13.55 2.25
C GLY A 211 25.87 12.94 1.25
N GLU A 212 26.28 12.93 -0.01
CA GLU A 212 25.46 12.44 -1.14
C GLU A 212 25.15 10.94 -1.02
N ASP A 213 26.04 10.13 -0.44
CA ASP A 213 25.80 8.69 -0.27
C ASP A 213 24.59 8.38 0.63
N GLY A 214 24.10 9.35 1.41
CA GLY A 214 23.01 9.17 2.37
C GLY A 214 21.62 9.58 1.85
N THR A 215 21.51 10.05 0.60
CA THR A 215 20.25 10.53 0.02
C THR A 215 19.29 9.39 -0.27
N ASP A 216 19.76 8.24 -0.74
CA ASP A 216 18.91 7.18 -1.30
C ASP A 216 18.81 5.90 -0.46
N TYR A 217 19.05 5.97 0.86
CA TYR A 217 18.89 4.79 1.71
C TYR A 217 17.44 4.34 1.80
N THR A 218 17.27 3.02 1.88
CA THR A 218 15.99 2.36 2.18
C THR A 218 15.88 2.09 3.67
N VAL A 219 14.63 1.95 4.15
CA VAL A 219 14.35 1.61 5.55
C VAL A 219 13.53 0.32 5.61
N GLU A 220 14.00 -0.64 6.39
CA GLU A 220 13.33 -1.92 6.64
C GLU A 220 13.26 -2.16 8.15
N ALA A 221 12.08 -2.54 8.67
CA ALA A 221 11.87 -2.87 10.08
C ALA A 221 12.46 -1.84 11.08
N GLY A 222 12.33 -0.54 10.78
CA GLY A 222 12.90 0.55 11.59
C GLY A 222 14.43 0.69 11.52
N HIS A 223 15.08 0.17 10.49
CA HIS A 223 16.52 0.28 10.25
C HIS A 223 16.84 0.82 8.87
N VAL A 224 17.80 1.73 8.79
CA VAL A 224 18.32 2.30 7.54
C VAL A 224 19.40 1.38 6.97
N ARG A 225 19.28 1.01 5.69
CA ARG A 225 20.29 0.24 4.97
C ARG A 225 21.48 1.15 4.61
N LEU A 226 22.65 0.92 5.20
CA LEU A 226 23.83 1.78 5.05
C LEU A 226 24.76 1.37 3.91
N LYS A 227 24.87 0.08 3.65
CA LYS A 227 25.80 -0.45 2.65
C LYS A 227 25.29 -1.76 2.09
N GLU A 228 25.37 -1.88 0.78
CA GLU A 228 25.14 -3.11 0.05
C GLU A 228 26.45 -3.88 -0.10
N GLY A 229 26.53 -5.03 0.55
CA GLY A 229 27.45 -6.09 0.19
C GLY A 229 26.78 -7.05 -0.78
N LYS A 230 27.59 -7.84 -1.51
CA LYS A 230 27.09 -8.75 -2.54
C LYS A 230 26.02 -9.74 -2.06
N ASP A 231 26.10 -10.16 -0.80
CA ASP A 231 25.21 -11.19 -0.21
C ASP A 231 24.57 -10.74 1.13
N SER A 232 24.87 -9.52 1.59
CA SER A 232 24.39 -9.00 2.89
C SER A 232 24.44 -7.48 2.90
N GLY A 233 23.55 -6.84 3.65
CA GLY A 233 23.54 -5.40 3.89
C GLY A 233 23.69 -5.06 5.38
N SER A 234 24.31 -3.92 5.65
CA SER A 234 24.43 -3.38 7.00
C SER A 234 23.26 -2.45 7.31
N TYR A 235 22.55 -2.69 8.41
CA TYR A 235 21.33 -1.97 8.78
C TYR A 235 21.48 -1.28 10.12
N ALA A 236 21.41 0.05 10.15
CA ALA A 236 21.50 0.83 11.36
C ALA A 236 20.12 1.17 11.93
N PRO A 237 19.85 0.92 13.22
CA PRO A 237 18.57 1.25 13.82
C PRO A 237 18.31 2.75 13.82
N LEU A 238 17.09 3.14 13.41
CA LEU A 238 16.61 4.51 13.60
C LEU A 238 16.52 4.84 15.10
N GLY A 239 17.06 5.98 15.53
CA GLY A 239 17.17 6.33 16.95
C GLY A 239 18.44 5.81 17.65
N GLY A 240 19.37 5.22 16.90
CA GLY A 240 20.67 4.77 17.40
C GLY A 240 20.70 3.34 17.93
N GLY A 241 21.92 2.82 18.10
CA GLY A 241 22.18 1.42 18.45
C GLY A 241 23.28 0.82 17.56
N ALA A 242 23.61 -0.45 17.81
CA ALA A 242 24.54 -1.18 16.95
C ALA A 242 23.85 -1.55 15.63
N ALA A 243 24.56 -1.38 14.52
CA ALA A 243 24.10 -1.90 13.24
C ALA A 243 24.07 -3.44 13.25
N VAL A 244 23.15 -4.00 12.48
CA VAL A 244 23.02 -5.44 12.26
C VAL A 244 23.33 -5.77 10.81
N GLU A 245 23.95 -6.92 10.57
CA GLU A 245 24.14 -7.45 9.23
C GLU A 245 22.93 -8.33 8.89
N VAL A 246 22.32 -8.09 7.74
CA VAL A 246 21.14 -8.81 7.28
C VAL A 246 21.45 -9.38 5.91
N GLN A 247 21.11 -10.65 5.69
CA GLN A 247 21.28 -11.28 4.39
C GLN A 247 20.43 -10.60 3.33
N ASP A 248 21.00 -10.47 2.14
CA ASP A 248 20.30 -9.85 1.04
C ASP A 248 19.10 -10.70 0.60
N ARG A 249 18.05 -10.02 0.14
CA ARG A 249 16.86 -10.62 -0.45
C ARG A 249 17.16 -11.28 -1.80
N TRP A 250 18.29 -10.94 -2.43
CA TRP A 250 18.59 -11.12 -3.86
C TRP A 250 17.68 -10.23 -4.74
N GLU A 251 18.22 -9.76 -5.86
CA GLU A 251 17.54 -8.84 -6.78
C GLU A 251 16.12 -9.36 -7.09
N ASP A 252 15.13 -8.46 -7.02
CA ASP A 252 13.70 -8.69 -7.30
C ASP A 252 12.87 -9.52 -6.30
N GLN A 253 13.41 -9.94 -5.15
CA GLN A 253 12.60 -10.62 -4.13
C GLN A 253 11.97 -9.66 -3.11
N ALA A 254 10.68 -9.85 -2.86
CA ALA A 254 9.95 -9.18 -1.79
C ALA A 254 10.38 -9.64 -0.40
N PRO A 255 10.37 -8.75 0.61
CA PRO A 255 10.42 -9.20 1.99
C PRO A 255 9.17 -10.04 2.29
N ILE A 256 9.39 -11.23 2.85
CA ILE A 256 8.31 -12.13 3.27
C ILE A 256 8.35 -12.26 4.78
N GLY A 257 7.21 -12.10 5.43
CA GLY A 257 7.07 -12.22 6.88
C GLY A 257 7.54 -10.98 7.66
N PRO A 258 7.40 -11.01 8.99
CA PRO A 258 7.56 -9.82 9.83
C PRO A 258 9.03 -9.41 10.02
N GLY A 259 9.25 -8.11 10.28
CA GLY A 259 10.58 -7.57 10.59
C GLY A 259 11.50 -7.60 9.36
N PHE A 260 12.73 -8.12 9.50
CA PHE A 260 13.60 -8.33 8.33
C PHE A 260 13.14 -9.49 7.45
N GLY A 261 12.22 -10.32 7.93
CA GLY A 261 11.59 -11.39 7.16
C GLY A 261 12.51 -12.56 6.81
N TYR A 262 12.07 -13.29 5.80
CA TYR A 262 12.67 -14.51 5.30
C TYR A 262 13.28 -14.30 3.92
N ARG A 263 14.32 -15.09 3.62
CA ARG A 263 14.96 -15.17 2.31
C ARG A 263 14.57 -16.48 1.66
N VAL A 264 14.17 -16.43 0.38
CA VAL A 264 13.74 -17.62 -0.37
C VAL A 264 14.70 -17.87 -1.52
N ALA A 265 15.45 -18.96 -1.46
CA ALA A 265 16.33 -19.37 -2.55
C ALA A 265 15.70 -20.50 -3.36
N THR A 266 15.59 -20.32 -4.67
CA THR A 266 15.12 -21.33 -5.63
C THR A 266 16.25 -21.77 -6.56
N SER A 267 16.16 -22.98 -7.11
CA SER A 267 17.18 -23.51 -8.04
C SER A 267 17.06 -23.02 -9.48
N LEU A 268 16.03 -22.25 -9.82
CA LEU A 268 15.87 -21.59 -11.13
C LEU A 268 15.83 -20.07 -10.92
N ALA A 269 16.59 -19.34 -11.74
CA ALA A 269 16.82 -17.91 -11.63
C ALA A 269 15.84 -17.06 -12.44
N GLU A 270 14.80 -17.65 -13.02
CA GLU A 270 13.83 -16.94 -13.84
C GLU A 270 12.45 -17.08 -13.21
N PHE A 271 11.90 -15.92 -12.84
CA PHE A 271 10.49 -15.57 -12.67
C PHE A 271 9.51 -16.75 -12.49
N TYR A 272 8.78 -16.70 -11.38
CA TYR A 272 8.04 -17.78 -10.73
C TYR A 272 8.93 -18.62 -9.81
N VAL A 273 8.50 -18.72 -8.55
CA VAL A 273 9.23 -19.34 -7.43
C VAL A 273 9.36 -20.87 -7.58
N SER A 274 9.27 -21.40 -8.80
CA SER A 274 9.42 -22.82 -9.11
C SER A 274 10.89 -23.19 -9.21
N GLY A 275 11.31 -24.12 -8.37
CA GLY A 275 12.57 -24.83 -8.53
C GLY A 275 12.49 -26.17 -7.82
N ASP A 276 13.29 -27.14 -8.28
CA ASP A 276 13.42 -28.45 -7.64
C ASP A 276 13.86 -28.33 -6.17
N ARG A 277 14.42 -27.18 -5.76
CA ARG A 277 14.74 -26.86 -4.37
C ARG A 277 14.32 -25.44 -4.04
N LEU A 278 13.34 -25.31 -3.14
CA LEU A 278 13.03 -24.06 -2.45
C LEU A 278 13.61 -24.14 -1.04
N GLN A 279 14.38 -23.12 -0.65
CA GLN A 279 15.01 -23.00 0.65
C GLN A 279 14.57 -21.68 1.31
N VAL A 280 14.16 -21.75 2.56
CA VAL A 280 13.82 -20.58 3.37
C VAL A 280 14.83 -20.40 4.49
N SER A 281 15.35 -19.19 4.62
CA SER A 281 16.32 -18.81 5.64
C SER A 281 15.87 -17.55 6.37
N ASP A 282 16.25 -17.42 7.64
CA ASP A 282 16.10 -16.18 8.41
C ASP A 282 17.05 -15.12 7.86
N ARG A 283 16.55 -13.93 7.47
CA ARG A 283 17.40 -12.88 6.89
C ARG A 283 18.36 -12.27 7.91
N LEU A 284 17.96 -12.16 9.18
CA LEU A 284 18.80 -11.55 10.19
C LEU A 284 19.99 -12.44 10.57
N THR A 285 19.81 -13.75 10.65
CA THR A 285 20.86 -14.68 11.06
C THR A 285 21.51 -15.42 9.89
N GLY A 286 20.91 -15.38 8.69
CA GLY A 286 21.30 -16.18 7.53
C GLY A 286 21.14 -17.69 7.71
N ARG A 287 20.43 -18.11 8.76
CA ARG A 287 20.28 -19.53 9.11
C ARG A 287 19.21 -20.13 8.22
N GLU A 288 19.55 -21.20 7.53
CA GLU A 288 18.55 -22.06 6.87
C GLU A 288 17.55 -22.57 7.90
N LEU A 289 16.26 -22.28 7.67
CA LEU A 289 15.18 -22.72 8.53
C LEU A 289 14.64 -24.06 8.03
N TRP A 290 14.37 -24.16 6.73
CA TRP A 290 13.89 -25.36 6.08
C TRP A 290 14.07 -25.30 4.57
N ASN A 291 13.88 -26.44 3.90
CA ASN A 291 13.82 -26.55 2.45
C ASN A 291 12.82 -27.66 2.05
N THR A 292 12.45 -27.72 0.78
CA THR A 292 11.45 -28.67 0.27
C THR A 292 11.85 -30.15 0.38
N GLU A 293 13.12 -30.49 0.56
CA GLU A 293 13.58 -31.87 0.80
C GLU A 293 13.39 -32.29 2.27
N GLY A 294 13.40 -31.34 3.19
CA GLY A 294 13.32 -31.58 4.63
C GLY A 294 11.91 -31.56 5.21
N VAL A 295 10.91 -31.16 4.43
CA VAL A 295 9.50 -31.08 4.85
C VAL A 295 8.73 -32.31 4.41
N THR A 296 7.69 -32.66 5.17
CA THR A 296 6.80 -33.78 4.80
C THR A 296 5.89 -33.36 3.66
N LEU A 297 5.97 -34.06 2.53
CA LEU A 297 5.09 -33.82 1.39
C LEU A 297 3.63 -34.20 1.71
N PRO A 298 2.65 -33.42 1.25
CA PRO A 298 1.26 -33.84 1.21
C PRO A 298 1.10 -35.19 0.49
N ALA A 299 0.18 -36.04 0.93
CA ALA A 299 0.05 -37.39 0.39
C ALA A 299 -0.24 -37.39 -1.13
N ALA A 300 -1.03 -36.43 -1.61
CA ALA A 300 -1.33 -36.27 -3.03
C ALA A 300 -0.10 -35.88 -3.86
N VAL A 301 0.82 -35.10 -3.29
CA VAL A 301 2.08 -34.68 -3.92
C VAL A 301 3.07 -35.84 -3.90
N ALA A 302 3.24 -36.50 -2.75
CA ALA A 302 4.10 -37.67 -2.59
C ALA A 302 3.73 -38.80 -3.56
N ALA A 303 2.43 -39.09 -3.74
CA ALA A 303 1.97 -40.12 -4.67
C ALA A 303 2.29 -39.82 -6.14
N LYS A 304 2.57 -38.55 -6.48
CA LYS A 304 2.90 -38.08 -7.83
C LYS A 304 4.38 -37.71 -8.01
N THR A 305 5.16 -37.83 -6.94
CA THR A 305 6.60 -37.58 -6.95
C THR A 305 7.32 -38.92 -6.99
N PRO A 306 7.96 -39.31 -8.10
CA PRO A 306 8.69 -40.57 -8.18
C PRO A 306 9.79 -40.67 -7.12
N ASP A 307 10.11 -41.90 -6.72
CA ASP A 307 11.20 -42.15 -5.76
C ASP A 307 12.52 -41.55 -6.27
N GLY A 308 13.08 -40.62 -5.50
CA GLY A 308 14.33 -39.92 -5.83
C GLY A 308 14.17 -38.63 -6.63
N ASP A 309 12.96 -38.30 -7.09
CA ASP A 309 12.63 -36.99 -7.66
C ASP A 309 12.26 -35.99 -6.56
N ARG A 310 12.27 -34.70 -6.93
CA ARG A 310 11.83 -33.60 -6.06
C ARG A 310 10.50 -33.03 -6.55
N ALA A 311 9.62 -32.70 -5.62
CA ALA A 311 8.39 -31.97 -5.95
C ALA A 311 8.74 -30.50 -6.24
N ALA A 312 8.32 -30.00 -7.39
CA ALA A 312 8.37 -28.56 -7.67
C ALA A 312 7.44 -27.84 -6.69
N ALA A 313 7.87 -26.69 -6.18
CA ALA A 313 7.07 -25.88 -5.28
C ALA A 313 7.32 -24.40 -5.54
N SER A 314 6.27 -23.59 -5.42
CA SER A 314 6.32 -22.13 -5.45
C SER A 314 5.76 -21.57 -4.14
N LEU A 315 6.43 -20.59 -3.55
CA LEU A 315 6.01 -19.96 -2.30
C LEU A 315 5.51 -18.53 -2.53
N PHE A 316 4.30 -18.26 -2.05
CA PHE A 316 3.70 -16.93 -2.04
C PHE A 316 3.57 -16.44 -0.59
N PRO A 317 3.88 -15.16 -0.29
CA PRO A 317 3.69 -14.61 1.03
C PRO A 317 2.20 -14.60 1.42
N LEU A 318 1.90 -14.93 2.68
CA LEU A 318 0.63 -14.60 3.33
C LEU A 318 0.93 -13.68 4.52
N ALA A 319 -0.07 -13.41 5.37
CA ALA A 319 0.12 -12.57 6.54
C ALA A 319 1.00 -13.22 7.63
N GLY A 320 1.89 -12.42 8.20
CA GLY A 320 2.75 -12.82 9.32
C GLY A 320 3.71 -13.95 8.96
N ASP A 321 3.83 -14.96 9.82
CA ASP A 321 4.71 -16.12 9.61
C ASP A 321 4.06 -17.22 8.75
N LYS A 322 3.03 -16.91 7.95
CA LYS A 322 2.37 -17.87 7.07
C LYS A 322 2.76 -17.62 5.62
N GLY A 323 2.81 -18.70 4.84
CA GLY A 323 2.96 -18.65 3.40
C GLY A 323 2.02 -19.63 2.71
N LEU A 324 1.73 -19.37 1.45
CA LEU A 324 1.01 -20.27 0.56
C LEU A 324 2.05 -21.00 -0.31
N LEU A 325 2.18 -22.31 -0.10
CA LEU A 325 3.08 -23.15 -0.87
C LEU A 325 2.27 -23.97 -1.87
N ALA A 326 2.52 -23.73 -3.16
CA ALA A 326 1.87 -24.41 -4.27
C ALA A 326 2.79 -25.52 -4.79
N TRP A 327 2.37 -26.77 -4.61
CA TRP A 327 3.14 -27.96 -4.98
C TRP A 327 2.72 -28.48 -6.35
N GLY A 328 3.65 -28.55 -7.30
CA GLY A 328 3.38 -29.11 -8.63
C GLY A 328 2.99 -30.58 -8.58
N LEU A 329 1.98 -30.96 -9.37
CA LEU A 329 1.46 -32.31 -9.52
C LEU A 329 1.84 -32.84 -10.92
N LYS A 330 2.91 -33.63 -11.00
CA LYS A 330 3.61 -34.06 -12.24
C LYS A 330 2.77 -34.67 -13.39
N ASP A 331 1.51 -35.03 -13.15
CA ASP A 331 0.65 -35.67 -14.16
C ASP A 331 0.03 -34.67 -15.16
N ASP A 332 -0.10 -33.40 -14.77
CA ASP A 332 -0.43 -32.28 -15.64
C ASP A 332 0.59 -31.17 -15.35
N THR A 333 1.22 -30.62 -16.38
CA THR A 333 2.37 -29.71 -16.24
C THR A 333 2.07 -28.45 -15.42
N TYR A 334 0.80 -28.18 -15.18
CA TYR A 334 0.32 -26.95 -14.55
C TYR A 334 -0.53 -27.21 -13.30
N ASP A 335 -0.88 -28.44 -12.95
CA ASP A 335 -1.66 -28.67 -11.72
C ASP A 335 -0.79 -28.47 -10.47
N ALA A 336 -1.34 -27.81 -9.46
CA ALA A 336 -0.71 -27.64 -8.16
C ALA A 336 -1.68 -27.88 -7.00
N LEU A 337 -1.17 -28.44 -5.91
CA LEU A 337 -1.85 -28.48 -4.62
C LEU A 337 -1.42 -27.27 -3.78
N LEU A 338 -2.37 -26.47 -3.36
CA LEU A 338 -2.12 -25.37 -2.44
C LEU A 338 -2.02 -25.88 -1.00
N THR A 339 -1.06 -25.34 -0.24
CA THR A 339 -0.92 -25.61 1.19
C THR A 339 -0.58 -24.34 1.94
N VAL A 340 -1.11 -24.18 3.16
CA VAL A 340 -0.64 -23.14 4.07
C VAL A 340 0.48 -23.69 4.91
N VAL A 341 1.60 -22.98 4.94
CA VAL A 341 2.80 -23.39 5.68
C VAL A 341 3.19 -22.33 6.71
N ASP A 342 3.78 -22.79 7.81
CA ASP A 342 4.50 -21.94 8.74
C ASP A 342 5.90 -21.64 8.17
N LEU A 343 6.19 -20.37 7.88
CA LEU A 343 7.43 -19.93 7.24
C LEU A 343 8.67 -20.17 8.11
N ARG A 344 8.52 -20.31 9.43
CA ARG A 344 9.65 -20.59 10.32
C ARG A 344 10.10 -22.04 10.29
N THR A 345 9.18 -22.95 9.99
CA THR A 345 9.39 -24.40 10.15
C THR A 345 9.17 -25.21 8.87
N GLY A 346 8.51 -24.63 7.87
CA GLY A 346 8.08 -25.33 6.65
C GLY A 346 6.96 -26.33 6.90
N ARG A 347 6.38 -26.34 8.11
CA ARG A 347 5.32 -27.26 8.47
C ARG A 347 4.04 -26.86 7.76
N THR A 348 3.46 -27.80 7.00
CA THR A 348 2.09 -27.70 6.50
C THR A 348 1.12 -27.56 7.67
N LEU A 349 0.41 -26.44 7.70
CA LEU A 349 -0.66 -26.16 8.63
C LEU A 349 -1.98 -26.72 8.09
N VAL A 350 -2.23 -26.52 6.79
CA VAL A 350 -3.47 -26.89 6.11
C VAL A 350 -3.18 -27.29 4.66
N GLU A 351 -3.83 -28.34 4.18
CA GLU A 351 -3.88 -28.69 2.75
C GLU A 351 -5.15 -28.08 2.15
N GLY A 352 -4.99 -27.27 1.09
CA GLY A 352 -6.07 -26.55 0.44
C GLY A 352 -6.48 -27.16 -0.90
N PRO A 353 -7.16 -26.38 -1.76
CA PRO A 353 -7.62 -26.86 -3.05
C PRO A 353 -6.46 -27.07 -4.04
N LYS A 354 -6.78 -27.78 -5.12
CA LYS A 354 -5.92 -27.84 -6.30
C LYS A 354 -6.17 -26.64 -7.21
N THR A 355 -5.18 -26.21 -7.95
CA THR A 355 -5.28 -25.10 -8.92
C THR A 355 -4.42 -25.39 -10.14
N ALA A 356 -4.66 -24.69 -11.24
CA ALA A 356 -3.68 -24.63 -12.32
C ALA A 356 -2.70 -23.46 -12.08
N LEU A 357 -1.44 -23.68 -12.41
CA LEU A 357 -0.30 -22.78 -12.42
C LEU A 357 0.26 -22.85 -13.84
N ASP A 358 -0.47 -22.33 -14.82
CA ASP A 358 0.04 -22.25 -16.19
C ASP A 358 1.05 -21.09 -16.27
N PRO A 359 2.37 -21.34 -16.43
CA PRO A 359 3.39 -20.31 -16.53
C PRO A 359 3.34 -19.56 -17.87
N ASN A 360 2.54 -20.04 -18.83
CA ASN A 360 2.27 -19.31 -20.08
C ASN A 360 1.05 -18.41 -19.98
N ASP A 361 0.26 -18.54 -18.91
CA ASP A 361 -0.82 -17.62 -18.65
C ASP A 361 -0.21 -16.27 -18.26
N ALA A 362 -0.69 -15.20 -18.89
CA ALA A 362 -0.15 -13.86 -18.72
C ALA A 362 -0.54 -13.25 -17.37
N HIS A 363 -1.42 -13.92 -16.62
CA HIS A 363 -1.88 -13.47 -15.32
C HIS A 363 -0.82 -13.76 -14.25
N GLU A 364 -0.31 -12.70 -13.64
CA GLU A 364 0.50 -12.83 -12.44
C GLU A 364 -0.37 -13.35 -11.28
N PRO A 365 0.19 -14.20 -10.40
CA PRO A 365 -0.56 -14.84 -9.33
C PRO A 365 -1.12 -13.79 -8.35
N LEU A 366 -2.45 -13.73 -8.23
CA LEU A 366 -3.12 -12.87 -7.25
C LEU A 366 -3.56 -13.68 -6.03
N VAL A 367 -3.27 -13.16 -4.84
CA VAL A 367 -3.65 -13.77 -3.56
C VAL A 367 -4.16 -12.68 -2.63
N VAL A 368 -5.45 -12.72 -2.29
CA VAL A 368 -6.05 -11.83 -1.29
C VAL A 368 -6.47 -12.62 -0.07
N LEU A 369 -5.99 -12.22 1.11
CA LEU A 369 -6.30 -12.84 2.39
C LEU A 369 -7.28 -11.96 3.17
N SER A 370 -8.21 -12.60 3.87
CA SER A 370 -9.12 -11.89 4.76
C SER A 370 -8.35 -11.27 5.93
N ALA A 371 -8.85 -10.15 6.46
CA ALA A 371 -8.18 -9.46 7.57
C ALA A 371 -8.00 -10.34 8.84
N ASP A 372 -8.85 -11.34 9.03
CA ASP A 372 -8.73 -12.33 10.12
C ASP A 372 -7.82 -13.52 9.77
N GLY A 373 -7.32 -13.59 8.54
CA GLY A 373 -6.42 -14.62 8.04
C GLY A 373 -7.07 -16.00 7.85
N LYS A 374 -8.41 -16.05 7.77
CA LYS A 374 -9.19 -17.30 7.73
C LYS A 374 -9.72 -17.68 6.35
N SER A 375 -9.81 -16.74 5.43
CA SER A 375 -10.30 -17.00 4.08
C SER A 375 -9.36 -16.36 3.08
N VAL A 376 -9.18 -17.00 1.95
CA VAL A 376 -8.30 -16.50 0.90
C VAL A 376 -8.96 -16.72 -0.44
N VAL A 377 -8.71 -15.80 -1.37
CA VAL A 377 -9.03 -15.96 -2.78
C VAL A 377 -7.73 -15.91 -3.54
N THR A 378 -7.51 -16.95 -4.33
CA THR A 378 -6.34 -17.06 -5.20
C THR A 378 -6.81 -17.04 -6.64
N GLN A 379 -6.17 -16.26 -7.49
CA GLN A 379 -6.29 -16.38 -8.93
C GLN A 379 -4.91 -16.79 -9.47
N PHE A 380 -4.89 -17.99 -10.04
CA PHE A 380 -3.77 -18.50 -10.81
C PHE A 380 -4.29 -18.83 -12.22
N GLY A 381 -3.61 -19.70 -12.95
CA GLY A 381 -4.18 -20.29 -14.17
C GLY A 381 -5.52 -20.95 -13.88
N GLY A 382 -6.50 -20.75 -14.76
CA GLY A 382 -7.83 -21.38 -14.66
C GLY A 382 -8.85 -20.67 -13.75
N GLY A 383 -8.58 -19.43 -13.34
CA GLY A 383 -9.56 -18.56 -12.67
C GLY A 383 -9.47 -18.52 -11.15
N ALA A 384 -10.36 -17.74 -10.53
CA ALA A 384 -10.35 -17.51 -9.08
C ALA A 384 -10.89 -18.70 -8.27
N VAL A 385 -10.28 -18.95 -7.12
CA VAL A 385 -10.70 -19.97 -6.14
C VAL A 385 -10.75 -19.35 -4.75
N ALA A 386 -11.90 -19.45 -4.10
CA ALA A 386 -12.06 -19.07 -2.70
C ALA A 386 -12.03 -20.30 -1.80
N TRP A 387 -11.32 -20.21 -0.69
CA TRP A 387 -11.21 -21.31 0.25
C TRP A 387 -10.91 -20.83 1.68
N ASP A 388 -11.18 -21.71 2.64
CA ASP A 388 -10.96 -21.48 4.06
C ASP A 388 -9.55 -21.95 4.47
N VAL A 389 -8.77 -21.04 5.04
CA VAL A 389 -7.36 -21.24 5.41
C VAL A 389 -7.20 -22.06 6.69
N GLU A 390 -8.24 -22.22 7.51
CA GLU A 390 -8.21 -23.03 8.73
C GLU A 390 -8.50 -24.50 8.45
N THR A 391 -9.36 -24.78 7.47
CA THR A 391 -9.88 -26.11 7.14
C THR A 391 -9.32 -26.67 5.84
N GLY A 392 -8.98 -25.80 4.88
CA GLY A 392 -8.58 -26.17 3.53
C GLY A 392 -9.76 -26.36 2.57
N ASP A 393 -10.99 -26.16 3.04
CA ASP A 393 -12.19 -26.40 2.26
C ASP A 393 -12.36 -25.34 1.18
N GLU A 394 -12.57 -25.79 -0.06
CA GLU A 394 -12.97 -24.94 -1.18
C GLU A 394 -14.39 -24.42 -0.95
N LEU A 395 -14.55 -23.09 -0.96
CA LEU A 395 -15.85 -22.43 -0.86
C LEU A 395 -16.52 -22.36 -2.22
N TRP A 396 -15.75 -21.93 -3.22
CA TRP A 396 -16.16 -21.92 -4.62
C TRP A 396 -14.94 -21.79 -5.54
N ARG A 397 -15.18 -22.11 -6.80
CA ARG A 397 -14.25 -21.93 -7.92
C ARG A 397 -14.96 -21.25 -9.07
N GLN A 398 -14.23 -20.42 -9.79
CA GLN A 398 -14.70 -19.80 -11.02
C GLN A 398 -14.85 -20.87 -12.11
N GLU A 399 -15.97 -20.84 -12.83
CA GLU A 399 -16.25 -21.76 -13.94
C GLU A 399 -15.73 -21.16 -15.26
N GLU A 400 -15.39 -22.00 -16.23
CA GLU A 400 -14.78 -21.56 -17.51
C GLU A 400 -15.65 -20.59 -18.33
N ASP A 401 -16.97 -20.62 -18.14
CA ASP A 401 -17.95 -19.78 -18.83
C ASP A 401 -18.36 -18.52 -18.04
N GLU A 402 -17.74 -18.28 -16.88
CA GLU A 402 -17.95 -17.08 -16.07
C GLU A 402 -17.02 -15.94 -16.48
N GLN A 403 -17.45 -14.71 -16.16
CA GLN A 403 -16.58 -13.54 -16.30
C GLN A 403 -15.37 -13.67 -15.39
N GLU A 404 -14.23 -13.14 -15.85
CA GLU A 404 -13.00 -13.15 -15.09
C GLU A 404 -13.17 -12.39 -13.76
N ILE A 405 -12.70 -13.02 -12.68
CA ILE A 405 -12.70 -12.45 -11.34
C ILE A 405 -11.24 -12.24 -10.94
N GLU A 406 -10.82 -10.98 -10.94
CA GLU A 406 -9.52 -10.57 -10.41
C GLU A 406 -9.74 -10.09 -8.97
N PRO A 407 -9.33 -10.86 -7.95
CA PRO A 407 -9.52 -10.47 -6.56
C PRO A 407 -8.71 -9.22 -6.22
N VAL A 408 -9.37 -8.22 -5.64
CA VAL A 408 -8.74 -6.94 -5.25
C VAL A 408 -8.55 -6.88 -3.73
N ALA A 409 -9.62 -7.14 -2.96
CA ALA A 409 -9.55 -7.05 -1.51
C ALA A 409 -10.55 -7.98 -0.83
N LEU A 410 -10.15 -8.54 0.31
CA LEU A 410 -11.02 -9.32 1.18
C LEU A 410 -11.10 -8.67 2.57
N PRO A 411 -11.70 -7.47 2.67
CA PRO A 411 -11.67 -6.71 3.93
C PRO A 411 -12.38 -7.48 5.05
N THR A 412 -13.42 -8.26 4.73
CA THR A 412 -14.11 -9.13 5.68
C THR A 412 -14.03 -10.58 5.21
N GLY A 413 -14.27 -11.54 6.09
CA GLY A 413 -14.43 -12.95 5.68
C GLY A 413 -15.70 -13.24 4.86
N ASP A 414 -16.61 -12.28 4.70
CA ASP A 414 -17.91 -12.49 4.06
C ASP A 414 -18.07 -11.79 2.69
N VAL A 415 -17.25 -10.77 2.39
CA VAL A 415 -17.36 -9.96 1.16
C VAL A 415 -16.01 -9.84 0.47
N LEU A 416 -15.92 -10.41 -0.73
CA LEU A 416 -14.81 -10.22 -1.67
C LEU A 416 -15.10 -9.01 -2.55
N TYR A 417 -14.15 -8.09 -2.63
CA TYR A 417 -14.12 -7.06 -3.65
C TYR A 417 -13.19 -7.50 -4.78
N ALA A 418 -13.69 -7.45 -6.00
CA ALA A 418 -12.98 -7.93 -7.18
C ALA A 418 -13.27 -7.02 -8.38
N SER A 419 -12.29 -6.92 -9.28
CA SER A 419 -12.54 -6.48 -10.64
C SER A 419 -13.19 -7.65 -11.38
N VAL A 420 -14.40 -7.46 -11.88
CA VAL A 420 -15.14 -8.48 -12.61
C VAL A 420 -15.49 -7.92 -13.98
N SER A 421 -15.01 -8.56 -15.06
CA SER A 421 -14.94 -7.99 -16.42
C SER A 421 -15.99 -6.93 -16.78
N ASP A 422 -17.19 -7.31 -17.25
CA ASP A 422 -18.21 -6.36 -17.72
C ASP A 422 -18.92 -5.60 -16.58
N LEU A 423 -18.57 -5.89 -15.32
CA LEU A 423 -19.14 -5.27 -14.12
C LEU A 423 -18.23 -4.20 -13.49
N GLY A 424 -16.95 -4.18 -13.87
CA GLY A 424 -15.92 -3.40 -13.18
C GLY A 424 -15.76 -3.83 -11.72
N LEU A 425 -15.47 -2.88 -10.83
CA LEU A 425 -15.37 -3.17 -9.40
C LEU A 425 -16.73 -3.62 -8.83
N ALA A 426 -16.75 -4.85 -8.32
CA ALA A 426 -17.92 -5.50 -7.75
C ALA A 426 -17.63 -6.09 -6.37
N ALA A 427 -18.68 -6.27 -5.59
CA ALA A 427 -18.66 -7.00 -4.32
C ALA A 427 -19.36 -8.34 -4.52
N LEU A 428 -18.67 -9.41 -4.18
CA LEU A 428 -19.12 -10.79 -4.25
C LEU A 428 -19.27 -11.35 -2.84
N ASP A 429 -20.29 -12.17 -2.63
CA ASP A 429 -20.43 -12.96 -1.40
C ASP A 429 -19.33 -14.02 -1.35
N MET A 430 -18.51 -13.98 -0.31
CA MET A 430 -17.33 -14.84 -0.20
C MET A 430 -17.68 -16.33 -0.12
N ARG A 431 -18.90 -16.70 0.30
CA ARG A 431 -19.33 -18.11 0.42
C ARG A 431 -19.97 -18.64 -0.84
N THR A 432 -20.60 -17.78 -1.64
CA THR A 432 -21.48 -18.20 -2.73
C THR A 432 -21.09 -17.62 -4.09
N LYS A 433 -20.06 -16.77 -4.17
CA LYS A 433 -19.64 -16.04 -5.39
C LYS A 433 -20.72 -15.11 -5.96
N LYS A 434 -21.85 -14.95 -5.27
CA LYS A 434 -22.97 -14.15 -5.75
C LYS A 434 -22.60 -12.66 -5.76
N VAL A 435 -22.88 -11.96 -6.86
CA VAL A 435 -22.78 -10.50 -6.92
C VAL A 435 -23.74 -9.86 -5.91
N LEU A 436 -23.18 -9.19 -4.92
CA LEU A 436 -23.87 -8.42 -3.90
C LEU A 436 -24.14 -6.99 -4.37
N ALA A 437 -23.15 -6.39 -5.04
CA ALA A 437 -23.24 -5.06 -5.62
C ALA A 437 -22.21 -4.89 -6.75
N SER A 438 -22.49 -3.98 -7.69
CA SER A 438 -21.59 -3.56 -8.77
C SER A 438 -21.66 -2.05 -8.96
N GLY A 439 -20.75 -1.47 -9.74
CA GLY A 439 -20.67 -0.01 -9.90
C GLY A 439 -20.28 0.68 -8.59
N LEU A 440 -19.32 0.10 -7.87
CA LEU A 440 -18.90 0.56 -6.54
C LEU A 440 -18.01 1.80 -6.60
N ALA A 441 -17.27 2.01 -7.68
CA ALA A 441 -16.45 3.19 -7.88
C ALA A 441 -17.22 4.24 -8.71
N PRO A 442 -17.54 5.43 -8.15
CA PRO A 442 -18.22 6.49 -8.92
C PRO A 442 -17.31 7.18 -9.96
N GLY A 443 -16.01 6.92 -9.97
CA GLY A 443 -15.03 7.51 -10.88
C GLY A 443 -13.70 6.73 -10.91
N SER A 444 -12.68 7.28 -11.57
CA SER A 444 -11.31 6.74 -11.52
C SER A 444 -10.70 6.90 -10.11
N SER A 445 -9.67 6.10 -9.80
CA SER A 445 -8.92 6.21 -8.54
C SER A 445 -8.27 7.60 -8.38
N LEU A 446 -7.88 7.97 -7.14
CA LEU A 446 -7.13 9.21 -6.85
C LEU A 446 -5.79 9.27 -7.57
N ASN A 447 -5.22 8.11 -7.83
CA ASN A 447 -3.98 7.85 -8.55
C ASN A 447 -4.18 6.52 -9.29
N ASP A 448 -3.46 6.31 -10.39
CA ASP A 448 -3.68 5.12 -11.23
C ASP A 448 -3.34 3.79 -10.51
N ASP A 449 -2.72 3.86 -9.32
CA ASP A 449 -2.11 2.73 -8.59
C ASP A 449 -2.66 2.44 -7.17
N VAL A 450 -3.63 3.20 -6.62
CA VAL A 450 -4.25 2.82 -5.32
C VAL A 450 -5.38 1.82 -5.54
N ASP A 451 -5.26 0.69 -4.85
CA ASP A 451 -6.32 -0.29 -4.72
C ASP A 451 -7.58 0.38 -4.16
N VAL A 452 -8.68 0.26 -4.92
CA VAL A 452 -9.88 1.06 -4.73
C VAL A 452 -10.55 0.82 -3.36
N LEU A 453 -10.18 -0.22 -2.62
CA LEU A 453 -10.72 -0.46 -1.28
C LEU A 453 -9.69 -1.05 -0.31
N GLU A 454 -9.18 -0.19 0.58
CA GLU A 454 -8.26 -0.57 1.64
C GLU A 454 -8.96 -0.71 2.99
N ARG A 455 -8.35 -1.41 3.95
CA ARG A 455 -8.93 -1.60 5.29
C ARG A 455 -7.96 -1.26 6.41
N THR A 456 -8.41 -0.46 7.35
CA THR A 456 -7.68 -0.13 8.58
C THR A 456 -7.74 -1.29 9.58
N SER A 457 -6.81 -1.32 10.54
CA SER A 457 -6.73 -2.36 11.58
C SER A 457 -7.94 -2.36 12.53
N ASP A 458 -8.66 -1.25 12.64
CA ASP A 458 -9.92 -1.14 13.39
C ASP A 458 -11.16 -1.47 12.54
N GLY A 459 -10.95 -1.80 11.26
CA GLY A 459 -11.96 -2.37 10.37
C GLY A 459 -12.74 -1.39 9.52
N HIS A 460 -12.35 -0.11 9.48
CA HIS A 460 -12.89 0.84 8.52
C HIS A 460 -12.38 0.51 7.11
N ALA A 461 -13.21 0.81 6.11
CA ALA A 461 -12.81 0.73 4.71
C ALA A 461 -12.59 2.12 4.15
N LEU A 462 -11.50 2.28 3.40
CA LEU A 462 -11.17 3.50 2.68
C LEU A 462 -11.37 3.27 1.19
N LEU A 463 -12.09 4.20 0.56
CA LEU A 463 -12.29 4.29 -0.88
C LEU A 463 -11.72 5.62 -1.37
N ALA A 464 -10.64 5.55 -2.14
CA ALA A 464 -9.99 6.68 -2.78
C ALA A 464 -10.46 6.81 -4.24
N THR A 465 -10.99 7.97 -4.61
CA THR A 465 -11.43 8.27 -5.99
C THR A 465 -11.05 9.70 -6.37
N SER A 466 -11.01 10.01 -7.66
CA SER A 466 -10.83 11.38 -8.16
C SER A 466 -11.81 12.41 -7.58
N GLU A 467 -12.97 12.00 -7.07
CA GLU A 467 -13.93 12.89 -6.38
C GLU A 467 -13.54 13.19 -4.93
N GLY A 468 -12.77 12.30 -4.30
CA GLY A 468 -12.34 12.40 -2.92
C GLY A 468 -12.08 11.06 -2.24
N VAL A 469 -11.75 11.16 -0.95
CA VAL A 469 -11.55 10.03 -0.03
C VAL A 469 -12.81 9.82 0.77
N PHE A 470 -13.28 8.58 0.84
CA PHE A 470 -14.46 8.18 1.61
C PHE A 470 -14.08 7.07 2.57
N VAL A 471 -14.38 7.25 3.86
CA VAL A 471 -14.11 6.23 4.87
C VAL A 471 -15.41 5.73 5.45
N PHE A 472 -15.58 4.42 5.48
CA PHE A 472 -16.79 3.74 5.93
C PHE A 472 -16.50 2.92 7.16
N ALA A 473 -17.36 3.04 8.18
CA ALA A 473 -17.32 2.11 9.30
C ALA A 473 -17.77 0.72 8.85
N PRO A 474 -17.28 -0.35 9.50
CA PRO A 474 -17.85 -1.68 9.29
C PRO A 474 -19.33 -1.69 9.71
N GLU A 475 -20.16 -2.52 9.08
CA GLU A 475 -21.51 -2.75 9.59
C GLU A 475 -21.45 -3.31 11.02
N LYS A 476 -22.36 -2.86 11.88
CA LYS A 476 -22.49 -3.45 13.21
C LYS A 476 -23.01 -4.88 13.04
N ALA A 477 -22.20 -5.85 13.45
CA ALA A 477 -22.59 -7.25 13.55
C ALA A 477 -23.83 -7.45 14.45
#